data_AF-A0A0J9TSW9-F1
#
_entry.id   AF-A0A0J9TSW9-F1
#
_cell.length_a   1.000
_cell.length_b   1.000
_cell.length_c   1.000
_cell.angle_alpha   90.00
_cell.angle_beta   90.00
_cell.angle_gamma   90.00
#
_symmetry.space_group_name_H-M   'P 1'
#
loop_
_entity.id
_entity.type
_entity.pdbx_description
1 polymer ?
#
loop_
_entity_poly.entity_id
_entity_poly.type
_entity_poly.pdbx_seq_one_letter_code
_entity_poly.pdbx_strand_id
1 'polypeptide(L)'
;MADLKQVKLLLPSVINYNKLDSYSGYGLYDDCVDLKQKKDDKDVIKNFHNICMSITGVIDSFKDISIYNLFDNNKCTVFAMWMYDYLIKQLKYHYDYSKIAKFINIINPIFIRYSKSVGCNIFPYIGIERYVDTLKILYDFAINYDTIMQHIRNNGNKCSEEFSKYIKEKVKLLKEEKENCAYSTHPYCRVFNDIFKQPLIEKLLQLKCTKVTSDEIKTILEEKLQNQHFEDEHYNYIDVHDKDPKIATHEQERHKRIISDEPSSTPSNNIMGTTLPVVGSVFTMSLLFRFDFKDIFPLCKINFKAIEIEDNTTYANVCNNISNAIGDSNLTFVDTCKKVSLYLKHIKDGKYANHIKPSCLYFNYMLKDALDKYAFTCNNTEQCYQKMITEYSKDNKNELNICEVHVKDFKNDTFVVLNKLNTLYDNFLYNINYKGDKNICDAAEECLKIYSPFSEICQKGNNKSFCKVLQNFQAQYNDQMNKVTICNEALKYLPSPYGTNMRIIIISLFIITFAISAIIFILYKVNIEFAALYENCTEIYITHYC
;
A
#
# COMPACT_ATOMS: atom_id res chain seq x y z
N MET A 1 15.44 -20.53 13.68
CA MET A 1 14.54 -19.35 13.81
C MET A 1 14.57 -18.38 12.63
N ALA A 2 15.63 -18.29 11.82
CA ALA A 2 15.71 -17.31 10.72
C ALA A 2 14.77 -17.61 9.53
N ASP A 3 14.58 -18.89 9.23
CA ASP A 3 13.94 -19.38 7.99
C ASP A 3 12.44 -19.03 7.85
N LEU A 4 11.60 -19.43 8.83
CA LEU A 4 10.17 -19.08 8.82
C LEU A 4 9.94 -17.56 8.89
N LYS A 5 10.79 -16.84 9.63
CA LYS A 5 10.68 -15.39 9.77
C LYS A 5 10.98 -14.66 8.45
N GLN A 6 11.96 -15.14 7.69
CA GLN A 6 12.29 -14.61 6.37
C GLN A 6 11.15 -14.84 5.37
N VAL A 7 10.59 -16.05 5.34
CA VAL A 7 9.49 -16.40 4.43
C VAL A 7 8.23 -15.62 4.75
N LYS A 8 7.88 -15.44 6.04
CA LYS A 8 6.66 -14.74 6.47
C LYS A 8 6.48 -13.35 5.87
N LEU A 9 7.57 -12.63 5.60
CA LEU A 9 7.52 -11.28 5.03
C LEU A 9 7.24 -11.28 3.52
N LEU A 10 7.45 -12.40 2.84
CA LEU A 10 7.29 -12.56 1.40
C LEU A 10 6.01 -13.30 1.03
N LEU A 11 5.20 -13.70 2.02
CA LEU A 11 3.99 -14.47 1.81
C LEU A 11 2.93 -13.64 1.06
N PRO A 12 2.39 -14.14 -0.06
CA PRO A 12 1.29 -13.51 -0.78
C PRO A 12 0.13 -13.06 0.10
N SER A 13 -0.30 -13.89 1.07
CA SER A 13 -1.40 -13.51 1.97
C SER A 13 -1.10 -12.23 2.77
N VAL A 14 0.13 -12.10 3.28
CA VAL A 14 0.58 -10.90 4.02
C VAL A 14 0.60 -9.68 3.10
N ILE A 15 1.17 -9.82 1.90
CA ILE A 15 1.25 -8.73 0.92
C ILE A 15 -0.16 -8.27 0.51
N ASN A 16 -1.05 -9.22 0.21
CA ASN A 16 -2.41 -8.96 -0.22
C ASN A 16 -3.23 -8.29 0.87
N TYR A 17 -3.19 -8.77 2.12
CA TYR A 17 -3.93 -8.15 3.22
C TYR A 17 -3.41 -6.75 3.56
N ASN A 18 -2.08 -6.54 3.57
CA ASN A 18 -1.53 -5.20 3.75
C ASN A 18 -1.98 -4.24 2.63
N LYS A 19 -2.11 -4.75 1.40
CA LYS A 19 -2.63 -3.96 0.28
C LYS A 19 -4.09 -3.58 0.51
N LEU A 20 -4.95 -4.51 0.95
CA LEU A 20 -6.34 -4.20 1.30
C LEU A 20 -6.43 -3.22 2.49
N ASP A 21 -5.63 -3.43 3.54
CA ASP A 21 -5.55 -2.53 4.70
C ASP A 21 -5.17 -1.11 4.30
N SER A 22 -4.37 -0.92 3.24
CA SER A 22 -3.97 0.40 2.77
C SER A 22 -5.11 1.27 2.23
N TYR A 23 -6.27 0.67 1.93
CA TYR A 23 -7.49 1.38 1.53
C TYR A 23 -8.38 1.74 2.73
N SER A 24 -7.96 1.41 3.96
CA SER A 24 -8.70 1.74 5.16
C SER A 24 -8.82 3.26 5.35
N GLY A 25 -10.05 3.76 5.53
CA GLY A 25 -10.31 5.20 5.70
C GLY A 25 -10.54 5.98 4.39
N TYR A 26 -10.46 5.32 3.23
CA TYR A 26 -10.71 5.92 1.90
C TYR A 26 -12.06 5.54 1.30
N GLY A 27 -12.99 5.13 2.16
CA GLY A 27 -14.28 4.63 1.75
C GLY A 27 -15.28 5.68 1.29
N LEU A 28 -16.48 5.19 1.01
CA LEU A 28 -17.61 5.98 0.53
C LEU A 28 -18.21 6.77 1.71
N TYR A 29 -17.64 7.95 1.96
CA TYR A 29 -17.96 8.77 3.13
C TYR A 29 -19.45 9.05 3.28
N ASP A 30 -20.08 9.63 2.25
CA ASP A 30 -21.50 10.01 2.29
C ASP A 30 -22.40 8.80 2.54
N ASP A 31 -22.15 7.69 1.84
CA ASP A 31 -22.89 6.44 2.06
C ASP A 31 -22.72 5.92 3.50
N CYS A 32 -21.51 6.00 4.06
CA CYS A 32 -21.24 5.59 5.44
C CYS A 32 -21.87 6.52 6.49
N VAL A 33 -22.02 7.81 6.19
CA VAL A 33 -22.74 8.77 7.06
C VAL A 33 -24.25 8.55 6.97
N ASP A 34 -24.80 8.40 5.77
CA ASP A 34 -26.23 8.18 5.54
C ASP A 34 -26.72 6.90 6.21
N LEU A 35 -25.95 5.81 6.08
CA LEU A 35 -26.27 4.54 6.74
C LEU A 35 -26.19 4.63 8.27
N LYS A 36 -25.36 5.53 8.81
CA LYS A 36 -25.25 5.79 10.26
C LYS A 36 -26.47 6.59 10.76
N GLN A 37 -26.94 7.58 10.01
CA GLN A 37 -28.02 8.48 10.44
C GLN A 37 -29.42 7.85 10.37
N LYS A 38 -29.64 6.86 9.49
CA LYS A 38 -30.94 6.19 9.30
C LYS A 38 -31.41 5.31 10.49
N LYS A 39 -30.84 5.44 11.69
CA LYS A 39 -31.03 4.46 12.77
C LYS A 39 -31.39 5.08 14.11
N ASP A 40 -32.56 4.66 14.59
CA ASP A 40 -33.15 4.97 15.90
C ASP A 40 -33.06 3.75 16.84
N ASP A 41 -31.89 3.10 16.89
CA ASP A 41 -31.73 1.77 17.50
C ASP A 41 -30.83 1.78 18.75
N LYS A 42 -31.28 1.09 19.82
CA LYS A 42 -30.63 0.99 21.14
C LYS A 42 -29.30 0.22 21.14
N ASP A 43 -28.87 -0.34 20.01
CA ASP A 43 -27.76 -1.29 19.91
C ASP A 43 -26.67 -0.78 18.94
N VAL A 44 -26.10 0.38 19.28
CA VAL A 44 -25.14 1.13 18.46
C VAL A 44 -23.86 0.31 18.22
N ILE A 45 -23.55 0.04 16.94
CA ILE A 45 -22.23 -0.46 16.54
C ILE A 45 -21.22 0.68 16.73
N LYS A 46 -20.44 0.62 17.82
CA LYS A 46 -19.32 1.54 18.03
C LYS A 46 -18.38 1.52 16.82
N ASN A 47 -17.88 2.69 16.44
CA ASN A 47 -16.97 2.87 15.30
C ASN A 47 -17.54 2.43 13.94
N PHE A 48 -18.88 2.34 13.79
CA PHE A 48 -19.52 1.96 12.51
C PHE A 48 -18.94 2.71 11.31
N HIS A 49 -18.83 4.04 11.42
CA HIS A 49 -18.33 4.88 10.34
C HIS A 49 -16.93 4.46 9.89
N ASN A 50 -15.99 4.26 10.82
CA ASN A 50 -14.61 3.87 10.48
C ASN A 50 -14.55 2.48 9.85
N ILE A 51 -15.33 1.53 10.36
CA ILE A 51 -15.40 0.16 9.80
C ILE A 51 -16.00 0.21 8.39
N CYS A 52 -17.06 1.01 8.20
CA CYS A 52 -17.68 1.23 6.89
C CYS A 52 -16.69 1.85 5.92
N MET A 53 -15.96 2.90 6.32
CA MET A 53 -14.93 3.54 5.50
C MET A 53 -13.83 2.55 5.08
N SER A 54 -13.41 1.65 5.97
CA SER A 54 -12.37 0.67 5.62
C SER A 54 -12.83 -0.34 4.58
N ILE A 55 -14.04 -0.88 4.74
CA ILE A 55 -14.58 -1.89 3.83
C ILE A 55 -14.94 -1.25 2.49
N THR A 56 -15.58 -0.08 2.52
CA THR A 56 -15.98 0.62 1.30
C THR A 56 -14.80 1.20 0.53
N GLY A 57 -13.67 1.50 1.17
CA GLY A 57 -12.45 1.91 0.46
C GLY A 57 -11.91 0.81 -0.44
N VAL A 58 -11.95 -0.44 0.04
CA VAL A 58 -11.60 -1.61 -0.78
C VAL A 58 -12.62 -1.83 -1.90
N ILE A 59 -13.93 -1.65 -1.63
CA ILE A 59 -14.99 -1.78 -2.63
C ILE A 59 -14.83 -0.76 -3.77
N ASP A 60 -14.55 0.50 -3.42
CA ASP A 60 -14.44 1.59 -4.39
C ASP A 60 -13.22 1.38 -5.31
N SER A 61 -12.12 0.88 -4.76
CA SER A 61 -10.88 0.59 -5.50
C SER A 61 -10.81 -0.84 -6.06
N PHE A 62 -11.87 -1.65 -5.95
CA PHE A 62 -11.77 -3.11 -6.12
C PHE A 62 -11.26 -3.55 -7.50
N LYS A 63 -11.66 -2.83 -8.56
CA LYS A 63 -11.26 -3.13 -9.94
C LYS A 63 -9.75 -3.03 -10.13
N ASP A 64 -9.13 -2.03 -9.50
CA ASP A 64 -7.73 -1.67 -9.67
C ASP A 64 -6.81 -2.40 -8.69
N ILE A 65 -7.37 -3.05 -7.67
CA ILE A 65 -6.59 -3.84 -6.72
C ILE A 65 -6.04 -5.08 -7.42
N SER A 66 -4.71 -5.12 -7.58
CA SER A 66 -3.97 -6.32 -7.96
C SER A 66 -3.77 -7.21 -6.72
N ILE A 67 -4.17 -8.48 -6.83
CA ILE A 67 -3.92 -9.50 -5.81
C ILE A 67 -2.89 -10.48 -6.35
N TYR A 68 -1.88 -10.77 -5.54
CA TYR A 68 -0.75 -11.61 -5.91
C TYR A 68 -1.05 -13.10 -5.63
N ASN A 69 -0.59 -13.99 -6.54
CA ASN A 69 -0.69 -15.46 -6.41
C ASN A 69 -2.10 -16.04 -6.20
N LEU A 70 -3.11 -15.50 -6.90
CA LEU A 70 -4.46 -16.08 -6.90
C LEU A 70 -4.47 -17.45 -7.59
N PHE A 71 -4.61 -18.53 -6.83
CA PHE A 71 -4.77 -19.88 -7.39
C PHE A 71 -6.17 -20.13 -7.97
N ASP A 72 -7.18 -19.39 -7.50
CA ASP A 72 -8.59 -19.50 -7.87
C ASP A 72 -9.02 -18.42 -8.89
N ASN A 73 -8.08 -17.54 -9.31
CA ASN A 73 -8.35 -16.34 -10.10
C ASN A 73 -9.49 -15.47 -9.53
N ASN A 74 -9.76 -15.57 -8.23
CA ASN A 74 -10.91 -14.94 -7.60
C ASN A 74 -10.47 -13.99 -6.46
N LYS A 75 -10.38 -12.69 -6.78
CA LYS A 75 -10.09 -11.62 -5.80
C LYS A 75 -11.10 -11.59 -4.65
N CYS A 76 -12.31 -12.11 -4.86
CA CYS A 76 -13.39 -12.07 -3.87
C CYS A 76 -13.11 -12.92 -2.65
N THR A 77 -12.46 -14.06 -2.80
CA THR A 77 -12.13 -14.91 -1.64
C THR A 77 -11.16 -14.18 -0.72
N VAL A 78 -10.11 -13.56 -1.28
CA VAL A 78 -9.14 -12.75 -0.51
C VAL A 78 -9.83 -11.60 0.21
N PHE A 79 -10.69 -10.87 -0.51
CA PHE A 79 -11.43 -9.76 0.07
C PHE A 79 -12.38 -10.21 1.17
N ALA A 80 -13.11 -11.31 0.98
CA ALA A 80 -13.99 -11.86 2.01
C ALA A 80 -13.21 -12.31 3.25
N MET A 81 -12.09 -13.04 3.08
CA MET A 81 -11.24 -13.47 4.20
C MET A 81 -10.68 -12.27 4.97
N TRP A 82 -10.24 -11.22 4.27
CA TRP A 82 -9.77 -9.99 4.88
C TRP A 82 -10.89 -9.26 5.63
N MET A 83 -12.03 -9.06 4.97
CA MET A 83 -13.14 -8.28 5.51
C MET A 83 -13.75 -8.95 6.75
N TYR A 84 -13.99 -10.25 6.71
CA TYR A 84 -14.55 -10.96 7.87
C TYR A 84 -13.54 -11.04 9.02
N ASP A 85 -12.26 -11.26 8.76
CA ASP A 85 -11.22 -11.18 9.80
C ASP A 85 -11.13 -9.77 10.42
N TYR A 86 -11.21 -8.73 9.59
CA TYR A 86 -11.28 -7.35 10.06
C TYR A 86 -12.52 -7.12 10.94
N LEU A 87 -13.72 -7.54 10.50
CA LEU A 87 -14.95 -7.40 11.27
C LEU A 87 -14.94 -8.20 12.57
N ILE A 88 -14.42 -9.43 12.56
CA ILE A 88 -14.21 -10.24 13.76
C ILE A 88 -13.31 -9.47 14.73
N LYS A 89 -12.20 -8.92 14.26
CA LYS A 89 -11.31 -8.11 15.11
C LYS A 89 -12.00 -6.85 15.65
N GLN A 90 -12.82 -6.16 14.86
CA GLN A 90 -13.46 -4.92 15.30
C GLN A 90 -14.68 -5.14 16.21
N LEU A 91 -15.48 -6.17 15.94
CA LEU A 91 -16.83 -6.30 16.48
C LEU A 91 -17.05 -7.51 17.40
N LYS A 92 -16.21 -8.54 17.34
CA LYS A 92 -16.35 -9.72 18.20
C LYS A 92 -16.14 -9.34 19.66
N TYR A 93 -17.08 -9.75 20.50
CA TYR A 93 -16.98 -9.66 21.96
C TYR A 93 -17.21 -11.06 22.55
N HIS A 94 -16.19 -11.63 23.19
CA HIS A 94 -16.15 -13.04 23.58
C HIS A 94 -16.54 -13.99 22.42
N TYR A 95 -17.62 -14.76 22.56
CA TYR A 95 -18.11 -15.72 21.57
C TYR A 95 -19.32 -15.19 20.77
N ASP A 96 -19.65 -13.90 20.90
CA ASP A 96 -20.75 -13.28 20.19
C ASP A 96 -20.29 -12.67 18.85
N TYR A 97 -20.88 -13.17 17.76
CA TYR A 97 -20.65 -12.73 16.38
C TYR A 97 -21.85 -11.93 15.80
N SER A 98 -22.91 -11.73 16.58
CA SER A 98 -24.18 -11.13 16.11
C SER A 98 -23.98 -9.72 15.52
N LYS A 99 -23.03 -8.96 16.07
CA LYS A 99 -22.68 -7.61 15.58
C LYS A 99 -22.08 -7.60 14.17
N ILE A 100 -21.42 -8.68 13.75
CA ILE A 100 -20.82 -8.81 12.42
C ILE A 100 -21.94 -8.97 11.38
N ALA A 101 -22.88 -9.90 11.62
CA ALA A 101 -24.04 -10.09 10.76
C ALA A 101 -24.89 -8.81 10.69
N LYS A 102 -25.13 -8.15 11.83
CA LYS A 102 -25.79 -6.83 11.88
C LYS A 102 -25.06 -5.79 11.02
N PHE A 103 -23.73 -5.71 11.14
CA PHE A 103 -22.93 -4.78 10.34
C PHE A 103 -23.08 -5.05 8.83
N ILE A 104 -22.87 -6.31 8.40
CA ILE A 104 -22.97 -6.71 6.98
C ILE A 104 -24.36 -6.37 6.42
N ASN A 105 -25.42 -6.61 7.19
CA ASN A 105 -26.78 -6.27 6.78
C ASN A 105 -26.99 -4.75 6.61
N ILE A 106 -26.33 -3.92 7.43
CA ILE A 106 -26.41 -2.46 7.32
C ILE A 106 -25.69 -1.97 6.05
N ILE A 107 -24.50 -2.49 5.75
CA ILE A 107 -23.72 -2.09 4.57
C ILE A 107 -24.20 -2.76 3.26
N ASN A 108 -25.11 -3.74 3.35
CA ASN A 108 -25.67 -4.49 2.21
C ASN A 108 -26.11 -3.60 1.02
N PRO A 109 -26.80 -2.46 1.20
CA PRO A 109 -27.16 -1.60 0.08
C PRO A 109 -25.97 -1.15 -0.77
N ILE A 110 -24.80 -0.95 -0.15
CA ILE A 110 -23.55 -0.63 -0.87
C ILE A 110 -23.07 -1.85 -1.66
N PHE A 111 -23.01 -3.03 -1.04
CA PHE A 111 -22.64 -4.26 -1.74
C PHE A 111 -23.52 -4.53 -2.97
N ILE A 112 -24.83 -4.30 -2.86
CA ILE A 112 -25.77 -4.45 -3.98
C ILE A 112 -25.43 -3.44 -5.08
N ARG A 113 -25.23 -2.17 -4.74
CA ARG A 113 -24.92 -1.10 -5.70
C ARG A 113 -23.62 -1.38 -6.46
N TYR A 114 -22.60 -1.88 -5.76
CA TYR A 114 -21.28 -2.18 -6.31
C TYR A 114 -21.13 -3.63 -6.77
N SER A 115 -22.20 -4.44 -6.73
CA SER A 115 -22.15 -5.86 -7.12
C SER A 115 -21.65 -6.05 -8.56
N LYS A 116 -21.99 -5.15 -9.47
CA LYS A 116 -21.52 -5.17 -10.87
C LYS A 116 -20.04 -4.77 -11.03
N SER A 117 -19.53 -3.89 -10.17
CA SER A 117 -18.14 -3.41 -10.23
C SER A 117 -17.17 -4.33 -9.49
N VAL A 118 -17.62 -4.91 -8.38
CA VAL A 118 -16.85 -5.80 -7.51
C VAL A 118 -16.97 -7.26 -7.96
N GLY A 119 -18.14 -7.68 -8.41
CA GLY A 119 -18.39 -9.05 -8.87
C GLY A 119 -18.37 -10.12 -7.77
N CYS A 120 -18.33 -9.73 -6.49
CA CYS A 120 -18.18 -10.65 -5.37
C CYS A 120 -19.49 -11.02 -4.70
N ASN A 121 -19.67 -12.31 -4.42
CA ASN A 121 -20.70 -12.80 -3.52
C ASN A 121 -20.16 -12.86 -2.09
N ILE A 122 -20.46 -11.83 -1.29
CA ILE A 122 -19.89 -11.65 0.05
C ILE A 122 -20.76 -12.29 1.16
N PHE A 123 -22.03 -12.60 0.86
CA PHE A 123 -23.00 -13.20 1.79
C PHE A 123 -22.79 -14.67 2.21
N PRO A 124 -22.02 -15.54 1.51
CA PRO A 124 -21.87 -16.95 1.89
C PRO A 124 -21.28 -17.19 3.28
N TYR A 125 -20.61 -16.17 3.85
CA TYR A 125 -19.93 -16.25 5.13
C TYR A 125 -20.81 -15.79 6.32
N ILE A 126 -22.01 -15.26 6.07
CA ILE A 126 -22.96 -14.92 7.13
C ILE A 126 -23.42 -16.23 7.81
N GLY A 127 -23.39 -16.24 9.14
CA GLY A 127 -23.79 -17.40 9.95
C GLY A 127 -22.70 -18.45 10.13
N ILE A 128 -21.50 -18.24 9.55
CA ILE A 128 -20.33 -19.10 9.77
C ILE A 128 -19.13 -18.34 10.33
N GLU A 129 -19.35 -17.15 10.92
CA GLU A 129 -18.31 -16.23 11.38
C GLU A 129 -17.32 -16.91 12.33
N ARG A 130 -17.80 -17.84 13.17
CA ARG A 130 -16.97 -18.62 14.10
C ARG A 130 -15.94 -19.53 13.42
N TYR A 131 -16.12 -19.84 12.14
CA TYR A 131 -15.27 -20.72 11.35
C TYR A 131 -14.35 -19.97 10.39
N VAL A 132 -14.51 -18.65 10.25
CA VAL A 132 -13.72 -17.84 9.33
C VAL A 132 -12.23 -17.94 9.63
N ASP A 133 -11.83 -17.99 10.91
CA ASP A 133 -10.42 -18.14 11.29
C ASP A 133 -9.80 -19.41 10.70
N THR A 134 -10.53 -20.53 10.73
CA THR A 134 -10.11 -21.81 10.12
C THR A 134 -10.03 -21.70 8.60
N LEU A 135 -11.05 -21.14 7.95
CA LEU A 135 -11.04 -20.93 6.48
C LEU A 135 -9.86 -20.07 6.05
N LYS A 136 -9.65 -18.95 6.75
CA LYS A 136 -8.58 -18.01 6.46
C LYS A 136 -7.22 -18.67 6.61
N ILE A 137 -7.01 -19.45 7.67
CA ILE A 137 -5.77 -20.22 7.86
C ILE A 137 -5.46 -21.13 6.67
N LEU A 138 -6.47 -21.86 6.18
CA LEU A 138 -6.28 -22.79 5.05
C LEU A 138 -6.15 -22.05 3.72
N TYR A 139 -6.89 -20.96 3.54
CA TYR A 139 -6.82 -20.15 2.33
C TYR A 139 -5.47 -19.44 2.22
N ASP A 140 -4.96 -18.89 3.32
CA ASP A 140 -3.62 -18.33 3.41
C ASP A 140 -2.57 -19.40 3.09
N PHE A 141 -2.74 -20.64 3.56
CA PHE A 141 -1.84 -21.72 3.20
C PHE A 141 -1.85 -22.02 1.70
N ALA A 142 -3.03 -22.01 1.07
CA ALA A 142 -3.19 -22.24 -0.36
C ALA A 142 -2.59 -21.12 -1.22
N ILE A 143 -2.89 -19.86 -0.93
CA ILE A 143 -2.38 -18.71 -1.69
C ILE A 143 -0.85 -18.54 -1.52
N ASN A 144 -0.30 -19.01 -0.40
CA ASN A 144 1.13 -18.99 -0.12
C ASN A 144 1.89 -20.19 -0.70
N TYR A 145 1.18 -21.18 -1.26
CA TYR A 145 1.78 -22.47 -1.64
C TYR A 145 2.99 -22.31 -2.55
N ASP A 146 2.89 -21.53 -3.64
CA ASP A 146 3.97 -21.46 -4.62
C ASP A 146 5.22 -20.80 -4.02
N THR A 147 5.06 -19.78 -3.18
CA THR A 147 6.15 -19.13 -2.43
C THR A 147 6.80 -20.10 -1.44
N ILE A 148 6.00 -20.86 -0.68
CA ILE A 148 6.50 -21.87 0.25
C ILE A 148 7.25 -22.97 -0.51
N MET A 149 6.70 -23.45 -1.62
CA MET A 149 7.29 -24.52 -2.42
C MET A 149 8.60 -24.09 -3.08
N GLN A 150 8.65 -22.87 -3.63
CA GLN A 150 9.87 -22.31 -4.18
C GLN A 150 10.96 -22.18 -3.11
N HIS A 151 10.60 -21.71 -1.92
CA HIS A 151 11.52 -21.62 -0.79
C HIS A 151 12.10 -22.98 -0.39
N ILE A 152 11.25 -24.00 -0.28
CA ILE A 152 11.66 -25.39 0.01
C ILE A 152 12.63 -25.90 -1.07
N ARG A 153 12.29 -25.73 -2.36
CA ARG A 153 13.14 -26.16 -3.48
C ARG A 153 14.51 -25.48 -3.45
N ASN A 154 14.53 -24.17 -3.22
CA ASN A 154 15.75 -23.41 -3.13
C ASN A 154 16.65 -23.96 -2.02
N ASN A 155 16.09 -24.45 -0.92
CA ASN A 155 16.84 -25.03 0.20
C ASN A 155 17.12 -26.54 0.02
N GLY A 156 17.12 -27.06 -1.21
CA GLY A 156 17.39 -28.49 -1.48
C GLY A 156 16.32 -29.41 -0.88
N ASN A 157 15.08 -28.94 -0.82
CA ASN A 157 13.94 -29.58 -0.15
C ASN A 157 14.08 -29.73 1.38
N LYS A 158 15.08 -29.08 1.98
CA LYS A 158 15.28 -29.04 3.43
C LYS A 158 14.61 -27.82 4.05
N CYS A 159 14.23 -27.94 5.31
CA CYS A 159 13.62 -26.84 6.06
C CYS A 159 13.91 -26.94 7.55
N SER A 160 13.81 -25.82 8.25
CA SER A 160 13.92 -25.80 9.71
C SER A 160 12.78 -26.58 10.38
N GLU A 161 13.01 -27.03 11.62
CA GLU A 161 12.00 -27.70 12.43
C GLU A 161 10.71 -26.88 12.58
N GLU A 162 10.84 -25.57 12.82
CA GLU A 162 9.71 -24.65 12.97
C GLU A 162 8.90 -24.55 11.68
N PHE A 163 9.58 -24.46 10.52
CA PHE A 163 8.92 -24.40 9.21
C PHE A 163 8.24 -25.73 8.85
N SER A 164 8.89 -26.86 9.13
CA SER A 164 8.31 -28.19 8.98
C SER A 164 7.05 -28.36 9.82
N LYS A 165 7.08 -27.89 11.08
CA LYS A 165 5.92 -27.90 11.98
C LYS A 165 4.78 -27.03 11.43
N TYR A 166 5.09 -25.82 10.98
CA TYR A 166 4.12 -24.94 10.33
C TYR A 166 3.39 -25.62 9.17
N ILE A 167 4.11 -26.27 8.25
CA ILE A 167 3.50 -27.00 7.11
C ILE A 167 2.65 -28.17 7.61
N LYS A 168 3.18 -29.00 8.50
CA LYS A 168 2.48 -30.19 9.03
C LYS A 168 1.17 -29.83 9.72
N GLU A 169 1.12 -28.75 10.49
CA GLU A 169 -0.09 -28.29 11.15
C GLU A 169 -1.17 -27.86 10.15
N LYS A 170 -0.81 -27.16 9.07
CA LYS A 170 -1.77 -26.77 8.03
C LYS A 170 -2.26 -27.96 7.20
N VAL A 171 -1.36 -28.89 6.86
CA VAL A 171 -1.72 -30.13 6.17
C VAL A 171 -2.65 -30.99 7.03
N LYS A 172 -2.38 -31.11 8.34
CA LYS A 172 -3.25 -31.83 9.30
C LYS A 172 -4.64 -31.19 9.36
N LEU A 173 -4.71 -29.87 9.53
CA LEU A 173 -5.97 -29.14 9.56
C LEU A 173 -6.75 -29.33 8.25
N LEU A 174 -6.09 -29.21 7.09
CA LEU A 174 -6.75 -29.42 5.79
C LEU A 174 -7.32 -30.84 5.67
N LYS A 175 -6.61 -31.85 6.16
CA LYS A 175 -7.07 -33.24 6.15
C LYS A 175 -8.31 -33.41 7.03
N GLU A 176 -8.28 -32.87 8.25
CA GLU A 176 -9.41 -32.93 9.19
C GLU A 176 -10.65 -32.23 8.60
N GLU A 177 -10.49 -31.04 8.02
CA GLU A 177 -11.60 -30.32 7.39
C GLU A 177 -12.13 -31.02 6.13
N LYS A 178 -11.25 -31.64 5.32
CA LYS A 178 -11.67 -32.48 4.19
C LYS A 178 -12.57 -33.63 4.63
N GLU A 179 -12.20 -34.32 5.71
CA GLU A 179 -12.97 -35.44 6.25
C GLU A 179 -14.30 -34.96 6.86
N ASN A 180 -14.28 -33.87 7.63
CA ASN A 180 -15.47 -33.28 8.25
C ASN A 180 -16.50 -32.79 7.21
N CYS A 181 -16.02 -32.25 6.08
CA CYS A 181 -16.86 -31.67 5.04
C CYS A 181 -17.19 -32.61 3.87
N ALA A 182 -16.81 -33.89 3.95
CA ALA A 182 -17.06 -34.88 2.88
C ALA A 182 -18.55 -35.13 2.63
N TYR A 183 -19.37 -35.18 3.70
CA TYR A 183 -20.81 -35.47 3.63
C TYR A 183 -21.68 -34.45 4.36
N SER A 184 -21.07 -33.41 4.93
CA SER A 184 -21.78 -32.40 5.71
C SER A 184 -22.44 -31.36 4.82
N THR A 185 -23.72 -31.08 5.08
CA THR A 185 -24.48 -30.00 4.43
C THR A 185 -24.36 -28.67 5.15
N HIS A 186 -23.55 -28.60 6.23
CA HIS A 186 -23.36 -27.40 7.02
C HIS A 186 -22.87 -26.23 6.13
N PRO A 187 -23.37 -24.98 6.30
CA PRO A 187 -22.99 -23.86 5.45
C PRO A 187 -21.48 -23.64 5.31
N TYR A 188 -20.73 -23.81 6.40
CA TYR A 188 -19.25 -23.82 6.40
C TYR A 188 -18.66 -24.80 5.38
N CYS A 189 -19.18 -26.03 5.31
CA CYS A 189 -18.67 -27.05 4.40
C CYS A 189 -18.99 -26.74 2.94
N ARG A 190 -20.07 -26.02 2.66
CA ARG A 190 -20.33 -25.49 1.30
C ARG A 190 -19.24 -24.51 0.89
N VAL A 191 -18.98 -23.50 1.73
CA VAL A 191 -17.91 -22.51 1.49
C VAL A 191 -16.53 -23.17 1.37
N PHE A 192 -16.23 -24.13 2.24
CA PHE A 192 -14.99 -24.89 2.19
C PHE A 192 -14.85 -25.64 0.86
N ASN A 193 -15.87 -26.41 0.45
CA ASN A 193 -15.83 -27.20 -0.78
C ASN A 193 -15.82 -26.34 -2.05
N ASP A 194 -16.40 -25.14 -2.01
CA ASP A 194 -16.36 -24.17 -3.12
C ASP A 194 -14.94 -23.63 -3.35
N ILE A 195 -14.21 -23.34 -2.26
CA ILE A 195 -12.83 -22.84 -2.29
C ILE A 195 -11.84 -23.97 -2.61
N PHE A 196 -11.95 -25.09 -1.90
CA PHE A 196 -10.96 -26.18 -1.92
C PHE A 196 -11.41 -27.34 -2.81
N LYS A 197 -11.30 -27.16 -4.12
CA LYS A 197 -11.56 -28.24 -5.10
C LYS A 197 -10.55 -29.39 -4.95
N GLN A 198 -10.94 -30.63 -5.27
CA GLN A 198 -10.11 -31.83 -5.04
C GLN A 198 -8.67 -31.72 -5.56
N PRO A 199 -8.39 -31.24 -6.79
CA PRO A 199 -7.01 -31.14 -7.28
C PRO A 199 -6.12 -30.23 -6.41
N LEU A 200 -6.69 -29.14 -5.89
CA LEU A 200 -5.99 -28.24 -4.98
C LEU A 200 -5.72 -28.93 -3.64
N ILE A 201 -6.73 -29.60 -3.07
CA ILE A 201 -6.57 -30.32 -1.80
C ILE A 201 -5.43 -31.34 -1.90
N GLU A 202 -5.40 -32.16 -2.95
CA GLU A 202 -4.34 -33.15 -3.15
C GLU A 202 -2.96 -32.50 -3.26
N LYS A 203 -2.85 -31.42 -4.03
CA LYS A 203 -1.60 -30.63 -4.17
C LYS A 203 -1.11 -30.09 -2.81
N LEU A 204 -2.01 -29.59 -1.98
CA LEU A 204 -1.69 -29.04 -0.66
C LEU A 204 -1.31 -30.13 0.35
N LEU A 205 -2.01 -31.27 0.35
CA LEU A 205 -1.75 -32.40 1.26
C LEU A 205 -0.38 -33.05 1.01
N GLN A 206 0.17 -32.95 -0.19
CA GLN A 206 1.48 -33.47 -0.54
C GLN A 206 2.65 -32.58 -0.07
N LEU A 207 2.37 -31.33 0.34
CA LEU A 207 3.43 -30.39 0.71
C LEU A 207 4.16 -30.85 1.97
N LYS A 208 5.47 -31.06 1.84
CA LYS A 208 6.36 -31.44 2.93
C LYS A 208 7.78 -30.98 2.62
N CYS A 209 8.63 -30.98 3.64
CA CYS A 209 10.06 -30.72 3.51
C CYS A 209 10.85 -31.61 4.48
N THR A 210 12.11 -31.86 4.14
CA THR A 210 13.03 -32.62 4.98
C THR A 210 13.46 -31.74 6.15
N LYS A 211 12.98 -32.08 7.36
CA LYS A 211 13.36 -31.38 8.59
C LYS A 211 14.86 -31.58 8.83
N VAL A 212 15.58 -30.48 9.03
CA VAL A 212 16.98 -30.46 9.45
C VAL A 212 17.19 -29.50 10.63
N THR A 213 18.40 -29.49 11.20
CA THR A 213 18.73 -28.63 12.35
C THR A 213 18.74 -27.15 11.94
N SER A 214 18.59 -26.25 12.92
CA SER A 214 18.65 -24.82 12.65
C SER A 214 20.03 -24.39 12.14
N ASP A 215 21.10 -25.05 12.60
CA ASP A 215 22.47 -24.77 12.18
C ASP A 215 22.69 -25.17 10.71
N GLU A 216 22.18 -26.34 10.29
CA GLU A 216 22.28 -26.77 8.89
C GLU A 216 21.55 -25.82 7.94
N ILE A 217 20.35 -25.32 8.32
CA ILE A 217 19.66 -24.28 7.54
C ILE A 217 20.44 -22.98 7.50
N LYS A 218 21.06 -22.60 8.62
CA LYS A 218 21.86 -21.38 8.68
C LYS A 218 23.05 -21.48 7.73
N THR A 219 23.74 -22.61 7.68
CA THR A 219 24.81 -22.88 6.72
C THR A 219 24.32 -22.79 5.27
N ILE A 220 23.17 -23.40 4.93
CA ILE A 220 22.58 -23.32 3.59
C ILE A 220 22.25 -21.86 3.19
N LEU A 221 21.77 -21.05 4.13
CA LEU A 221 21.45 -19.63 3.88
C LEU A 221 22.73 -18.78 3.75
N GLU A 222 23.77 -19.08 4.54
CA GLU A 222 25.06 -18.39 4.51
C GLU A 222 25.85 -18.70 3.22
N GLU A 223 25.88 -19.96 2.78
CA GLU A 223 26.47 -20.38 1.49
C GLU A 223 25.83 -19.63 0.31
N LYS A 224 24.51 -19.43 0.34
CA LYS A 224 23.81 -18.64 -0.68
C LYS A 224 24.15 -17.16 -0.65
N LEU A 225 24.29 -16.58 0.54
CA LEU A 225 24.68 -15.18 0.68
C LEU A 225 26.09 -14.93 0.13
N GLN A 226 26.99 -15.91 0.28
CA GLN A 226 28.35 -15.84 -0.27
C GLN A 226 28.37 -16.01 -1.79
N ASN A 227 27.54 -16.90 -2.34
CA ASN A 227 27.44 -17.11 -3.78
C ASN A 227 26.72 -15.97 -4.52
N GLN A 228 25.80 -15.24 -3.86
CA GLN A 228 25.15 -14.06 -4.43
C GLN A 228 26.11 -12.88 -4.62
N HIS A 229 27.19 -12.77 -3.83
CA HIS A 229 28.19 -11.73 -4.00
C HIS A 229 29.06 -11.89 -5.27
N PHE A 230 28.94 -13.02 -5.99
CA PHE A 230 29.69 -13.30 -7.23
C PHE A 230 28.85 -13.22 -8.51
N GLU A 231 27.52 -13.07 -8.44
CA GLU A 231 26.60 -13.08 -9.60
C GLU A 231 25.78 -11.77 -9.78
N ASP A 232 26.21 -10.65 -9.21
CA ASP A 232 25.53 -9.34 -9.35
C ASP A 232 25.87 -8.60 -10.68
N GLU A 233 25.98 -9.34 -11.79
CA GLU A 233 25.96 -8.78 -13.16
C GLU A 233 25.14 -9.66 -14.12
N HIS A 234 23.82 -9.81 -13.91
CA HIS A 234 22.79 -9.90 -14.97
C HIS A 234 21.40 -10.16 -14.37
N TYR A 235 20.60 -9.11 -14.15
CA TYR A 235 19.17 -9.27 -13.89
C TYR A 235 18.41 -9.31 -15.22
N ASN A 236 18.03 -10.51 -15.66
CA ASN A 236 17.11 -10.71 -16.78
C ASN A 236 15.65 -10.57 -16.33
N TYR A 237 14.90 -9.79 -17.11
CA TYR A 237 13.46 -9.61 -17.06
C TYR A 237 12.77 -10.93 -17.46
N ILE A 238 11.93 -11.51 -16.59
CA ILE A 238 11.10 -12.65 -16.96
C ILE A 238 9.79 -12.09 -17.53
N ASP A 239 9.73 -12.10 -18.86
CA ASP A 239 8.53 -11.92 -19.67
C ASP A 239 7.82 -13.28 -19.83
N VAL A 240 6.52 -13.34 -19.57
CA VAL A 240 5.68 -14.50 -19.91
C VAL A 240 4.51 -13.99 -20.74
N HIS A 241 4.80 -13.75 -22.02
CA HIS A 241 3.81 -13.77 -23.08
C HIS A 241 3.35 -15.21 -23.30
N ASP A 242 2.09 -15.49 -22.95
CA ASP A 242 1.40 -16.66 -23.49
C ASP A 242 0.81 -16.30 -24.86
N LYS A 243 1.09 -17.14 -25.86
CA LYS A 243 0.61 -17.01 -27.23
C LYS A 243 -0.68 -17.82 -27.37
N ASP A 244 -1.69 -17.24 -28.02
CA ASP A 244 -2.39 -17.99 -29.06
C ASP A 244 -2.81 -17.04 -30.20
N PRO A 245 -2.54 -17.38 -31.48
CA PRO A 245 -2.80 -16.52 -32.62
C PRO A 245 -4.11 -16.87 -33.33
N LYS A 246 -4.83 -15.85 -33.84
CA LYS A 246 -5.51 -15.81 -35.15
C LYS A 246 -6.54 -14.67 -35.20
N ILE A 247 -6.30 -13.68 -36.07
CA ILE A 247 -7.14 -13.30 -37.24
C ILE A 247 -6.68 -11.91 -37.74
N ALA A 248 -6.61 -11.81 -39.05
CA ALA A 248 -5.88 -10.84 -39.85
C ALA A 248 -6.62 -9.50 -40.09
N THR A 249 -5.80 -8.46 -40.26
CA THR A 249 -5.88 -7.33 -41.23
C THR A 249 -7.24 -6.76 -41.65
N HIS A 250 -7.43 -5.45 -41.43
CA HIS A 250 -7.52 -4.47 -42.52
C HIS A 250 -7.30 -3.03 -42.01
N GLU A 251 -6.41 -2.31 -42.72
CA GLU A 251 -6.12 -0.88 -42.64
C GLU A 251 -7.33 -0.01 -43.03
N GLN A 252 -7.45 1.20 -42.49
CA GLN A 252 -7.30 2.42 -43.30
C GLN A 252 -7.26 3.73 -42.50
N GLU A 253 -6.36 4.60 -42.95
CA GLU A 253 -6.06 5.96 -42.51
C GLU A 253 -7.20 6.97 -42.72
N ARG A 254 -7.16 8.08 -41.96
CA ARG A 254 -7.43 9.41 -42.52
C ARG A 254 -6.68 10.50 -41.75
N HIS A 255 -5.61 10.99 -42.39
CA HIS A 255 -5.04 12.31 -42.13
C HIS A 255 -6.00 13.42 -42.60
N LYS A 256 -6.04 14.54 -41.85
CA LYS A 256 -6.27 15.86 -42.44
C LYS A 256 -5.47 16.94 -41.70
N ARG A 257 -4.45 17.45 -42.41
CA ARG A 257 -3.71 18.71 -42.18
C ARG A 257 -4.66 19.91 -42.13
N ILE A 258 -4.29 21.00 -41.43
CA ILE A 258 -4.27 22.42 -41.92
C ILE A 258 -3.38 23.24 -40.95
N ILE A 259 -2.13 23.56 -41.35
CA ILE A 259 -1.55 24.87 -41.76
C ILE A 259 -0.91 25.67 -40.60
N SER A 260 0.41 25.76 -40.72
CA SER A 260 1.35 26.71 -40.14
C SER A 260 1.19 28.10 -40.74
N ASP A 261 1.27 29.15 -39.93
CA ASP A 261 1.82 30.44 -40.34
C ASP A 261 2.68 30.99 -39.19
N GLU A 262 3.96 31.16 -39.50
CA GLU A 262 4.95 31.89 -38.71
C GLU A 262 5.46 33.02 -39.61
N PRO A 263 5.68 34.24 -39.10
CA PRO A 263 6.70 35.10 -39.64
C PRO A 263 7.86 35.22 -38.65
N SER A 264 9.02 34.87 -39.19
CA SER A 264 10.38 35.06 -38.71
C SER A 264 10.68 36.44 -38.09
N SER A 265 11.39 36.43 -36.96
CA SER A 265 12.57 37.29 -36.75
C SER A 265 13.41 36.80 -35.56
N THR A 266 14.64 36.38 -35.80
CA THR A 266 15.75 36.28 -34.83
C THR A 266 16.82 37.30 -35.22
N PRO A 267 17.86 37.61 -34.39
CA PRO A 267 18.05 37.33 -32.97
C PRO A 267 18.58 38.55 -32.17
N SER A 268 18.49 38.52 -30.84
CA SER A 268 19.48 39.19 -30.00
C SER A 268 19.75 38.37 -28.75
N ASN A 269 20.93 37.76 -28.71
CA ASN A 269 21.54 37.16 -27.53
C ASN A 269 21.61 38.20 -26.41
N ASN A 270 21.01 37.88 -25.26
CA ASN A 270 21.41 38.35 -23.94
C ASN A 270 20.94 37.30 -22.93
N ILE A 271 21.73 36.22 -22.79
CA ILE A 271 21.63 35.31 -21.66
C ILE A 271 22.17 36.07 -20.46
N MET A 272 21.29 36.85 -19.82
CA MET A 272 21.55 37.37 -18.49
C MET A 272 21.36 36.22 -17.53
N GLY A 273 22.48 35.57 -17.20
CA GLY A 273 22.53 34.52 -16.19
C GLY A 273 22.03 35.07 -14.87
N THR A 274 20.79 34.74 -14.53
CA THR A 274 20.33 34.79 -13.15
C THR A 274 21.00 33.63 -12.43
N THR A 275 22.17 33.91 -11.87
CA THR A 275 22.75 33.11 -10.80
C THR A 275 21.74 33.09 -9.65
N LEU A 276 20.86 32.09 -9.63
CA LEU A 276 20.20 31.71 -8.38
C LEU A 276 21.32 31.37 -7.40
N PRO A 277 21.30 31.89 -6.16
CA PRO A 277 22.30 31.55 -5.17
C PRO A 277 22.10 30.08 -4.79
N VAL A 278 22.83 29.19 -5.47
CA VAL A 278 23.07 27.82 -5.04
C VAL A 278 24.10 27.90 -3.92
N VAL A 279 23.67 28.36 -2.75
CA VAL A 279 24.42 28.18 -1.50
C VAL A 279 23.41 27.82 -0.42
N GLY A 280 23.29 26.53 -0.12
CA GLY A 280 22.58 26.07 1.07
C GLY A 280 22.12 24.61 1.14
N SER A 281 22.11 23.82 0.07
CA SER A 281 21.49 22.48 0.10
C SER A 281 22.39 21.31 -0.29
N VAL A 282 23.70 21.41 -0.03
CA VAL A 282 24.62 20.25 -0.19
C VAL A 282 24.90 19.55 1.14
N PHE A 283 24.32 19.98 2.26
CA PHE A 283 24.66 19.44 3.59
C PHE A 283 23.62 18.55 4.31
N THR A 284 22.47 18.21 3.74
CA THR A 284 21.42 17.49 4.52
C THR A 284 21.12 16.05 4.11
N MET A 285 21.84 15.49 3.12
CA MET A 285 21.48 14.16 2.57
C MET A 285 21.74 13.01 3.56
N SER A 286 22.77 13.08 4.40
CA SER A 286 23.33 11.91 5.10
C SER A 286 22.50 11.36 6.26
N LEU A 287 21.51 12.09 6.77
CA LEU A 287 20.84 11.77 8.06
C LEU A 287 19.39 11.28 7.92
N LEU A 288 18.73 11.52 6.79
CA LEU A 288 17.41 10.96 6.48
C LEU A 288 17.45 9.43 6.37
N PHE A 289 18.60 8.83 6.05
CA PHE A 289 18.73 7.41 5.73
C PHE A 289 18.33 6.42 6.83
N ARG A 290 18.30 6.83 8.11
CA ARG A 290 18.08 5.90 9.24
C ARG A 290 16.68 5.94 9.84
N PHE A 291 15.87 6.95 9.55
CA PHE A 291 14.51 7.01 10.10
C PHE A 291 13.58 6.13 9.28
N ASP A 292 12.77 5.32 9.97
CA ASP A 292 11.81 4.42 9.35
C ASP A 292 10.44 5.08 9.29
N PHE A 293 10.02 5.49 8.10
CA PHE A 293 8.73 6.13 7.84
C PHE A 293 7.60 5.11 7.61
N LYS A 294 7.90 3.82 7.64
CA LYS A 294 6.95 2.75 7.34
C LYS A 294 5.74 2.82 8.27
N ASP A 295 4.55 2.70 7.67
CA ASP A 295 3.24 2.63 8.32
C ASP A 295 2.85 3.87 9.16
N ILE A 296 3.62 4.97 9.11
CA ILE A 296 3.23 6.23 9.78
C ILE A 296 2.09 6.89 9.02
N PHE A 297 2.31 7.21 7.74
CA PHE A 297 1.30 7.81 6.87
C PHE A 297 0.74 6.77 5.90
N PRO A 298 -0.54 6.85 5.54
CA PRO A 298 -1.54 7.86 5.93
C PRO A 298 -2.23 7.57 7.28
N LEU A 299 -2.12 6.34 7.77
CA LEU A 299 -3.03 5.79 8.78
C LEU A 299 -2.98 6.54 10.12
N CYS A 300 -1.78 6.89 10.64
CA CYS A 300 -1.68 7.63 11.90
C CYS A 300 -2.33 9.01 11.80
N LYS A 301 -2.19 9.68 10.64
CA LYS A 301 -2.81 10.98 10.37
C LYS A 301 -4.33 10.89 10.36
N ILE A 302 -4.88 9.90 9.65
CA ILE A 302 -6.32 9.67 9.57
C ILE A 302 -6.88 9.37 10.96
N ASN A 303 -6.24 8.47 11.71
CA ASN A 303 -6.67 8.11 13.06
C ASN A 303 -6.63 9.33 14.00
N PHE A 304 -5.57 10.14 13.93
CA PHE A 304 -5.47 11.36 14.72
C PHE A 304 -6.59 12.35 14.37
N LYS A 305 -6.87 12.56 13.08
CA LYS A 305 -7.94 13.47 12.63
C LYS A 305 -9.33 13.00 13.04
N ALA A 306 -9.59 11.69 13.00
CA ALA A 306 -10.86 11.12 13.44
C ALA A 306 -11.17 11.41 14.92
N ILE A 307 -10.11 11.50 15.74
CA ILE A 307 -10.20 11.77 17.18
C ILE A 307 -10.45 13.26 17.48
N GLU A 308 -10.08 14.17 16.58
CA GLU A 308 -10.36 15.61 16.78
C GLU A 308 -11.86 15.93 16.83
N ILE A 309 -12.71 14.99 16.41
CA ILE A 309 -14.18 15.10 16.38
C ILE A 309 -14.81 14.53 17.67
N GLU A 310 -14.03 13.84 18.52
CA GLU A 310 -14.53 13.27 19.78
C GLU A 310 -14.63 14.34 20.90
N ASP A 311 -15.64 14.19 21.77
CA ASP A 311 -15.82 15.06 22.94
C ASP A 311 -14.60 14.95 23.88
N ASN A 312 -13.94 16.09 24.11
CA ASN A 312 -12.61 16.18 24.71
C ASN A 312 -12.61 16.48 26.21
N THR A 313 -13.78 16.48 26.85
CA THR A 313 -13.93 16.85 28.28
C THR A 313 -13.19 15.90 29.24
N THR A 314 -13.02 14.63 28.86
CA THR A 314 -12.44 13.56 29.70
C THR A 314 -11.03 13.88 30.24
N TYR A 315 -10.22 14.64 29.48
CA TYR A 315 -8.83 14.95 29.86
C TYR A 315 -8.63 16.38 30.34
N ALA A 316 -9.70 17.18 30.51
CA ALA A 316 -9.57 18.59 30.83
C ALA A 316 -8.77 18.85 32.12
N ASN A 317 -9.12 18.16 33.22
CA ASN A 317 -8.46 18.35 34.51
C ASN A 317 -6.98 17.96 34.48
N VAL A 318 -6.67 16.77 33.97
CA VAL A 318 -5.27 16.31 33.88
C VAL A 318 -4.46 17.19 32.93
N CYS A 319 -5.06 17.69 31.84
CA CYS A 319 -4.38 18.59 30.92
C CYS A 319 -4.11 19.98 31.49
N ASN A 320 -4.96 20.50 32.38
CA ASN A 320 -4.64 21.72 33.14
C ASN A 320 -3.41 21.50 34.05
N ASN A 321 -3.35 20.37 34.74
CA ASN A 321 -2.22 20.02 35.58
C ASN A 321 -0.93 19.82 34.76
N ILE A 322 -1.03 19.15 33.62
CA ILE A 322 0.07 18.97 32.67
C ILE A 322 0.60 20.32 32.18
N SER A 323 -0.29 21.20 31.74
CA SER A 323 0.07 22.54 31.24
C SER A 323 0.87 23.31 32.30
N ASN A 324 0.41 23.31 33.56
CA ASN A 324 1.17 23.88 34.68
C ASN A 324 2.53 23.19 34.89
N ALA A 325 2.57 21.85 34.85
CA ALA A 325 3.79 21.08 35.09
C ALA A 325 4.87 21.30 34.01
N ILE A 326 4.45 21.52 32.76
CA ILE A 326 5.37 21.86 31.65
C ILE A 326 5.68 23.36 31.57
N GLY A 327 5.08 24.18 32.42
CA GLY A 327 5.36 25.62 32.52
C GLY A 327 4.61 26.49 31.52
N ASP A 328 3.47 26.01 31.01
CA ASP A 328 2.56 26.77 30.15
C ASP A 328 1.57 27.57 31.00
N SER A 329 2.03 28.71 31.51
CA SER A 329 1.24 29.58 32.39
C SER A 329 -0.05 30.11 31.77
N ASN A 330 -0.13 30.13 30.43
CA ASN A 330 -1.26 30.66 29.68
C ASN A 330 -2.27 29.57 29.29
N LEU A 331 -2.06 28.32 29.71
CA LEU A 331 -2.93 27.18 29.41
C LEU A 331 -3.15 26.93 27.90
N THR A 332 -2.20 27.36 27.06
CA THR A 332 -2.28 27.27 25.59
C THR A 332 -2.14 25.84 25.07
N PHE A 333 -1.49 24.97 25.85
CA PHE A 333 -1.29 23.57 25.55
C PHE A 333 -2.50 22.70 25.91
N VAL A 334 -3.45 23.19 26.71
CA VAL A 334 -4.53 22.35 27.26
C VAL A 334 -5.34 21.63 26.17
N ASP A 335 -5.74 22.32 25.11
CA ASP A 335 -6.51 21.69 24.03
C ASP A 335 -5.68 20.73 23.20
N THR A 336 -4.41 21.05 22.98
CA THR A 336 -3.48 20.14 22.31
C THR A 336 -3.22 18.89 23.16
N CYS A 337 -3.04 19.06 24.46
CA CYS A 337 -2.93 17.99 25.44
C CYS A 337 -4.13 17.04 25.32
N LYS A 338 -5.37 17.54 25.36
CA LYS A 338 -6.56 16.69 25.26
C LYS A 338 -6.54 15.85 23.99
N LYS A 339 -6.21 16.45 22.84
CA LYS A 339 -6.12 15.74 21.55
C LYS A 339 -5.06 14.64 21.57
N VAL A 340 -3.86 14.94 22.05
CA VAL A 340 -2.78 13.95 22.08
C VAL A 340 -3.02 12.88 23.16
N SER A 341 -3.71 13.19 24.27
CA SER A 341 -4.17 12.21 25.27
C SER A 341 -5.18 11.22 24.69
N LEU A 342 -6.17 11.72 23.94
CA LEU A 342 -7.13 10.86 23.22
C LEU A 342 -6.41 9.97 22.20
N TYR A 343 -5.41 10.50 21.50
CA TYR A 343 -4.62 9.71 20.57
C TYR A 343 -3.81 8.61 21.27
N LEU A 344 -3.17 8.89 22.42
CA LEU A 344 -2.51 7.87 23.24
C LEU A 344 -3.49 6.79 23.71
N LYS A 345 -4.70 7.19 24.10
CA LYS A 345 -5.77 6.25 24.47
C LYS A 345 -6.16 5.37 23.29
N HIS A 346 -6.34 5.93 22.10
CA HIS A 346 -6.60 5.19 20.88
C HIS A 346 -5.49 4.19 20.55
N ILE A 347 -4.22 4.57 20.70
CA ILE A 347 -3.07 3.66 20.52
C ILE A 347 -3.15 2.51 21.53
N LYS A 348 -3.43 2.82 22.80
CA LYS A 348 -3.48 1.86 23.89
C LYS A 348 -4.63 0.84 23.75
N ASP A 349 -5.77 1.30 23.24
CA ASP A 349 -6.97 0.49 23.03
C ASP A 349 -6.94 -0.26 21.67
N GLY A 350 -6.03 0.13 20.78
CA GLY A 350 -5.81 -0.50 19.48
C GLY A 350 -5.36 -1.96 19.59
N LYS A 351 -5.92 -2.84 18.74
CA LYS A 351 -5.68 -4.29 18.75
C LYS A 351 -4.38 -4.74 18.04
N TYR A 352 -3.61 -3.82 17.47
CA TYR A 352 -2.45 -4.13 16.63
C TYR A 352 -1.13 -3.73 17.31
N ALA A 353 -0.52 -4.67 18.04
CA ALA A 353 0.76 -4.44 18.72
C ALA A 353 1.88 -4.01 17.74
N ASN A 354 1.80 -4.44 16.47
CA ASN A 354 2.70 -4.08 15.39
C ASN A 354 2.53 -2.62 14.89
N HIS A 355 1.47 -1.91 15.27
CA HIS A 355 1.23 -0.51 14.89
C HIS A 355 1.53 0.49 16.02
N ILE A 356 1.87 0.01 17.23
CA ILE A 356 2.21 0.88 18.37
C ILE A 356 3.39 1.79 18.01
N LYS A 357 4.47 1.23 17.46
CA LYS A 357 5.67 2.01 17.13
C LYS A 357 5.39 3.12 16.09
N PRO A 358 4.81 2.85 14.90
CA PRO A 358 4.44 3.93 13.96
C PRO A 358 3.53 5.00 14.57
N SER A 359 2.51 4.58 15.33
CA SER A 359 1.59 5.52 15.98
C SER A 359 2.27 6.37 17.05
N CYS A 360 3.18 5.80 17.82
CA CYS A 360 3.95 6.52 18.82
C CYS A 360 4.98 7.47 18.20
N LEU A 361 5.57 7.11 17.05
CA LEU A 361 6.42 8.04 16.29
C LEU A 361 5.59 9.23 15.78
N TYR A 362 4.35 8.99 15.32
CA TYR A 362 3.44 10.07 14.94
C TYR A 362 3.02 10.93 16.14
N PHE A 363 2.69 10.32 17.29
CA PHE A 363 2.41 11.04 18.55
C PHE A 363 3.58 11.94 18.95
N ASN A 364 4.80 11.40 18.93
CA ASN A 364 6.01 12.13 19.23
C ASN A 364 6.17 13.36 18.30
N TYR A 365 5.88 13.19 17.00
CA TYR A 365 5.91 14.30 16.04
C TYR A 365 4.88 15.38 16.40
N MET A 366 3.63 15.00 16.66
CA MET A 366 2.57 15.95 17.03
C MET A 366 2.88 16.67 18.33
N LEU A 367 3.41 15.96 19.32
CA LEU A 367 3.82 16.56 20.60
C LEU A 367 4.96 17.55 20.36
N LYS A 368 5.98 17.18 19.59
CA LYS A 368 7.07 18.10 19.26
C LYS A 368 6.58 19.35 18.52
N ASP A 369 5.71 19.19 17.51
CA ASP A 369 5.14 20.30 16.75
C ASP A 369 4.34 21.26 17.64
N ALA A 370 3.63 20.74 18.63
CA ALA A 370 2.95 21.55 19.63
C ALA A 370 3.92 22.28 20.56
N LEU A 371 4.98 21.59 20.99
CA LEU A 371 5.98 22.12 21.91
C LEU A 371 6.86 23.19 21.26
N ASP A 372 7.10 23.12 19.95
CA ASP A 372 7.89 24.12 19.22
C ASP A 372 7.13 25.46 19.02
N LYS A 373 5.81 25.49 19.25
CA LYS A 373 4.97 26.70 19.07
C LYS A 373 5.01 27.65 20.27
N TYR A 374 5.38 27.17 21.45
CA TYR A 374 5.35 27.96 22.68
C TYR A 374 6.59 27.71 23.54
N ALA A 375 6.87 28.61 24.48
CA ALA A 375 7.96 28.44 25.42
C ALA A 375 7.51 27.54 26.58
N PHE A 376 8.16 26.40 26.75
CA PHE A 376 7.93 25.45 27.85
C PHE A 376 9.19 25.26 28.68
N THR A 377 9.04 24.74 29.90
CA THR A 377 10.15 24.48 30.82
C THR A 377 10.87 23.15 30.56
N CYS A 378 10.38 22.35 29.62
CA CYS A 378 11.04 21.11 29.21
C CYS A 378 12.20 21.42 28.27
N ASN A 379 13.34 20.78 28.48
CA ASN A 379 14.49 20.88 27.58
C ASN A 379 14.20 20.22 26.23
N ASN A 380 13.34 19.20 26.21
CA ASN A 380 13.05 18.43 25.02
C ASN A 380 11.72 17.68 25.07
N THR A 381 11.36 17.00 23.98
CA THR A 381 10.04 16.36 23.83
C THR A 381 9.87 15.20 24.81
N GLU A 382 10.94 14.42 25.01
CA GLU A 382 10.96 13.29 25.95
C GLU A 382 10.72 13.74 27.38
N GLN A 383 11.39 14.80 27.84
CA GLN A 383 11.21 15.34 29.19
C GLN A 383 9.80 15.89 29.40
N CYS A 384 9.22 16.54 28.39
CA CYS A 384 7.84 17.00 28.45
C CYS A 384 6.85 15.84 28.54
N TYR A 385 7.07 14.78 27.76
CA TYR A 385 6.22 13.60 27.85
C TYR A 385 6.36 12.89 29.20
N GLN A 386 7.54 12.86 29.81
CA GLN A 386 7.73 12.32 31.16
C GLN A 386 6.95 13.11 32.23
N LYS A 387 6.88 14.44 32.10
CA LYS A 387 5.99 15.26 32.94
C LYS A 387 4.51 14.92 32.70
N MET A 388 4.12 14.71 31.44
CA MET A 388 2.76 14.26 31.10
C MET A 388 2.42 12.91 31.76
N ILE A 389 3.33 11.93 31.66
CA ILE A 389 3.18 10.61 32.30
C ILE A 389 3.00 10.75 33.81
N THR A 390 3.79 11.60 34.45
CA THR A 390 3.69 11.85 35.91
C THR A 390 2.30 12.36 36.29
N GLU A 391 1.75 13.32 35.55
CA GLU A 391 0.40 13.84 35.82
C GLU A 391 -0.71 12.85 35.45
N TYR A 392 -0.54 12.08 34.37
CA TYR A 392 -1.46 10.98 34.05
C TYR A 392 -1.51 9.95 35.19
N SER A 393 -0.36 9.60 35.77
CA SER A 393 -0.30 8.67 36.90
C SER A 393 -1.04 9.19 38.13
N LYS A 394 -0.91 10.48 38.45
CA LYS A 394 -1.65 11.11 39.56
C LYS A 394 -3.16 11.08 39.35
N ASP A 395 -3.62 11.11 38.10
CA ASP A 395 -5.03 11.10 37.70
C ASP A 395 -5.55 9.68 37.34
N ASN A 396 -4.82 8.63 37.76
CA ASN A 396 -5.13 7.21 37.52
C ASN A 396 -5.25 6.82 36.03
N LYS A 397 -4.47 7.47 35.15
CA LYS A 397 -4.42 7.25 33.69
C LYS A 397 -3.08 6.68 33.23
N ASN A 398 -2.53 5.75 34.02
CA ASN A 398 -1.19 5.17 33.82
C ASN A 398 -1.01 4.56 32.42
N GLU A 399 -2.08 4.08 31.80
CA GLU A 399 -2.08 3.45 30.48
C GLU A 399 -1.69 4.39 29.33
N LEU A 400 -1.69 5.71 29.57
CA LEU A 400 -1.28 6.70 28.58
C LEU A 400 0.24 6.80 28.44
N ASN A 401 1.04 6.04 29.19
CA ASN A 401 2.49 5.93 29.00
C ASN A 401 2.89 5.02 27.83
N ILE A 402 1.94 4.51 27.03
CA ILE A 402 2.15 3.50 25.96
C ILE A 402 3.28 3.84 24.98
N CYS A 403 3.58 5.13 24.77
CA CYS A 403 4.63 5.59 23.86
C CYS A 403 5.98 5.92 24.53
N GLU A 404 6.16 5.67 25.82
CA GLU A 404 7.34 6.07 26.61
C GLU A 404 8.67 5.65 25.95
N VAL A 405 8.78 4.39 25.54
CA VAL A 405 10.01 3.86 24.92
C VAL A 405 10.25 4.35 23.48
N HIS A 406 9.25 5.02 22.88
CA HIS A 406 9.24 5.45 21.48
C HIS A 406 9.36 6.96 21.32
N VAL A 407 9.10 7.74 22.36
CA VAL A 407 9.24 9.21 22.35
C VAL A 407 10.69 9.57 22.63
N LYS A 408 11.32 10.16 21.62
CA LYS A 408 12.71 10.63 21.65
C LYS A 408 12.81 11.87 20.78
N ASP A 409 13.78 12.73 21.02
CA ASP A 409 13.97 13.88 20.14
C ASP A 409 14.25 13.45 18.70
N PHE A 410 13.48 14.03 17.79
CA PHE A 410 13.81 13.96 16.38
C PHE A 410 15.04 14.80 16.12
N LYS A 411 15.93 14.29 15.26
CA LYS A 411 16.87 15.17 14.57
C LYS A 411 16.06 16.19 13.77
N ASN A 412 16.54 17.44 13.72
CA ASN A 412 15.84 18.55 13.11
C ASN A 412 15.32 18.22 11.69
N ASP A 413 16.16 17.59 10.86
CA ASP A 413 15.79 17.21 9.48
C ASP A 413 14.64 16.19 9.42
N THR A 414 14.59 15.24 10.37
CA THR A 414 13.50 14.25 10.44
C THR A 414 12.18 14.92 10.79
N PHE A 415 12.20 15.85 11.75
CA PHE A 415 11.01 16.61 12.12
C PHE A 415 10.50 17.44 10.93
N VAL A 416 11.40 18.14 10.22
CA VAL A 416 11.03 18.91 9.02
C VAL A 416 10.38 18.03 7.95
N VAL A 417 10.90 16.81 7.71
CA VAL A 417 10.28 15.88 6.76
C VAL A 417 8.92 15.38 7.23
N LEU A 418 8.78 14.99 8.51
CA LEU A 418 7.49 14.57 9.07
C LEU A 418 6.46 15.71 8.99
N ASN A 419 6.86 16.94 9.27
CA ASN A 419 5.99 18.10 9.21
C ASN A 419 5.50 18.40 7.78
N LYS A 420 6.42 18.36 6.81
CA LYS A 420 6.08 18.52 5.39
C LYS A 420 5.21 17.38 4.86
N LEU A 421 5.47 16.14 5.26
CA LEU A 421 4.60 14.99 4.94
C LEU A 421 3.21 15.17 5.56
N ASN A 422 3.14 15.62 6.81
CA ASN A 422 1.86 15.90 7.46
C ASN A 422 1.07 16.97 6.70
N THR A 423 1.73 18.07 6.32
CA THR A 423 1.13 19.15 5.50
C THR A 423 0.66 18.63 4.14
N LEU A 424 1.47 17.79 3.49
CA LEU A 424 1.16 17.17 2.20
C LEU A 424 -0.12 16.31 2.30
N TYR A 425 -0.22 15.46 3.33
CA TYR A 425 -1.42 14.65 3.58
C TYR A 425 -2.61 15.48 4.07
N ASP A 426 -2.42 16.57 4.81
CA ASP A 426 -3.50 17.49 5.19
C ASP A 426 -4.15 18.11 3.95
N ASN A 427 -3.34 18.65 3.04
CA ASN A 427 -3.84 19.22 1.78
C ASN A 427 -4.57 18.18 0.93
N PHE A 428 -3.99 16.98 0.79
CA PHE A 428 -4.63 15.90 0.03
C PHE A 428 -5.94 15.43 0.67
N LEU A 429 -5.92 15.09 1.96
CA LEU A 429 -7.10 14.57 2.64
C LEU A 429 -8.20 15.64 2.73
N TYR A 430 -7.89 16.87 3.15
CA TYR A 430 -8.91 17.89 3.41
C TYR A 430 -9.33 18.67 2.17
N ASN A 431 -8.36 19.22 1.43
CA ASN A 431 -8.68 20.16 0.35
C ASN A 431 -9.00 19.45 -0.97
N ILE A 432 -8.38 18.29 -1.23
CA ILE A 432 -8.62 17.52 -2.46
C ILE A 432 -9.76 16.51 -2.27
N ASN A 433 -9.72 15.66 -1.22
CA ASN A 433 -10.73 14.61 -1.07
C ASN A 433 -12.07 15.12 -0.51
N TYR A 434 -12.07 16.10 0.40
CA TYR A 434 -13.29 16.59 1.06
C TYR A 434 -13.78 17.96 0.57
N LYS A 435 -13.20 18.52 -0.50
CA LYS A 435 -13.51 19.87 -1.01
C LYS A 435 -13.54 20.92 0.12
N GLY A 436 -12.43 21.03 0.84
CA GLY A 436 -12.22 22.09 1.83
C GLY A 436 -12.31 23.50 1.24
N ASP A 437 -11.98 24.51 2.04
CA ASP A 437 -12.18 25.92 1.65
C ASP A 437 -11.32 26.38 0.46
N LYS A 438 -10.26 25.63 0.14
CA LYS A 438 -9.38 25.93 -0.99
C LYS A 438 -9.94 25.39 -2.30
N ASN A 439 -9.70 26.13 -3.38
CA ASN A 439 -9.88 25.58 -4.72
C ASN A 439 -8.99 24.33 -4.87
N ILE A 440 -9.58 23.26 -5.42
CA ILE A 440 -8.91 21.96 -5.58
C ILE A 440 -7.61 22.06 -6.40
N CYS A 441 -7.54 22.97 -7.38
CA CYS A 441 -6.35 23.17 -8.19
C CYS A 441 -5.25 23.92 -7.41
N ASP A 442 -5.60 24.84 -6.53
CA ASP A 442 -4.64 25.52 -5.65
C ASP A 442 -4.06 24.53 -4.63
N ALA A 443 -4.91 23.67 -4.07
CA ALA A 443 -4.48 22.59 -3.18
C ALA A 443 -3.55 21.59 -3.90
N ALA A 444 -3.87 21.25 -5.14
CA ALA A 444 -3.03 20.44 -6.02
C ALA A 444 -1.66 21.09 -6.30
N GLU A 445 -1.63 22.41 -6.54
CA GLU A 445 -0.39 23.14 -6.73
C GLU A 445 0.48 23.15 -5.47
N GLU A 446 -0.12 23.31 -4.28
CA GLU A 446 0.60 23.20 -3.01
C GLU A 446 1.15 21.79 -2.77
N CYS A 447 0.36 20.75 -3.06
CA CYS A 447 0.83 19.37 -3.02
C CYS A 447 2.04 19.17 -3.93
N LEU A 448 2.00 19.68 -5.17
CA LEU A 448 3.11 19.57 -6.12
C LEU A 448 4.37 20.32 -5.63
N LYS A 449 4.21 21.51 -5.02
CA LYS A 449 5.31 22.31 -4.44
C LYS A 449 6.01 21.57 -3.29
N ILE A 450 5.26 20.87 -2.45
CA ILE A 450 5.83 20.08 -1.34
C ILE A 450 6.42 18.76 -1.86
N TYR A 451 5.73 18.10 -2.81
CA TYR A 451 6.11 16.79 -3.33
C TYR A 451 7.37 16.83 -4.19
N SER A 452 7.54 17.85 -5.04
CA SER A 452 8.65 17.90 -6.01
C SER A 452 10.04 17.78 -5.34
N PRO A 453 10.39 18.55 -4.29
CA PRO A 453 11.66 18.39 -3.59
C PRO A 453 11.82 17.01 -2.94
N PHE A 454 10.73 16.43 -2.44
CA PHE A 454 10.72 15.09 -1.86
C PHE A 454 10.99 13.99 -2.89
N SER A 455 10.47 14.13 -4.11
CA SER A 455 10.75 13.23 -5.21
C SER A 455 12.23 13.25 -5.60
N GLU A 456 12.86 14.43 -5.64
CA GLU A 456 14.30 14.55 -5.89
C GLU A 456 15.14 13.91 -4.78
N ILE A 457 14.74 14.08 -3.51
CA ILE A 457 15.40 13.43 -2.37
C ILE A 457 15.33 11.91 -2.53
N CYS A 458 14.22 11.36 -3.03
CA CYS A 458 14.09 9.94 -3.29
C CYS A 458 14.90 9.44 -4.48
N GLN A 459 15.06 10.25 -5.53
CA GLN A 459 15.92 9.92 -6.67
C GLN A 459 17.41 9.90 -6.29
N LYS A 460 17.82 10.80 -5.39
CA LYS A 460 19.20 10.97 -4.95
C LYS A 460 19.56 10.13 -3.70
N GLY A 461 18.56 9.61 -2.98
CA GLY A 461 18.72 9.00 -1.66
C GLY A 461 18.19 7.56 -1.58
N ASN A 462 18.59 6.84 -0.53
CA ASN A 462 18.25 5.41 -0.34
C ASN A 462 17.27 5.16 0.81
N ASN A 463 16.56 6.16 1.36
CA ASN A 463 15.54 5.87 2.37
C ASN A 463 14.31 5.24 1.71
N LYS A 464 14.35 3.91 1.57
CA LYS A 464 13.29 3.10 0.95
C LYS A 464 11.94 3.30 1.64
N SER A 465 11.91 3.45 2.97
CA SER A 465 10.66 3.65 3.72
C SER A 465 10.01 5.00 3.38
N PHE A 466 10.80 6.06 3.31
CA PHE A 466 10.35 7.39 2.90
C PHE A 466 9.83 7.40 1.46
N CYS A 467 10.61 6.82 0.52
CA CYS A 467 10.20 6.77 -0.88
C CYS A 467 8.97 5.91 -1.11
N LYS A 468 8.75 4.89 -0.27
CA LYS A 468 7.52 4.12 -0.29
C LYS A 468 6.32 4.95 0.16
N VAL A 469 6.46 5.80 1.19
CA VAL A 469 5.42 6.75 1.60
C VAL A 469 5.08 7.72 0.46
N LEU A 470 6.08 8.26 -0.23
CA LEU A 470 5.85 9.16 -1.38
C LEU A 470 5.23 8.46 -2.58
N GLN A 471 5.64 7.22 -2.88
CA GLN A 471 5.06 6.43 -3.96
C GLN A 471 3.58 6.16 -3.68
N ASN A 472 3.25 5.80 -2.44
CA ASN A 472 1.87 5.56 -2.04
C ASN A 472 1.04 6.85 -2.11
N PHE A 473 1.60 7.99 -1.68
CA PHE A 473 0.95 9.30 -1.83
C PHE A 473 0.71 9.65 -3.30
N GLN A 474 1.72 9.49 -4.15
CA GLN A 474 1.65 9.75 -5.59
C GLN A 474 0.49 8.98 -6.24
N ALA A 475 0.38 7.68 -5.95
CA ALA A 475 -0.67 6.84 -6.48
C ALA A 475 -2.07 7.35 -6.07
N GLN A 476 -2.24 7.70 -4.79
CA GLN A 476 -3.51 8.21 -4.26
C GLN A 476 -3.88 9.56 -4.87
N TYR A 477 -2.92 10.49 -4.91
CA TYR A 477 -3.10 11.81 -5.48
C TYR A 477 -3.50 11.72 -6.96
N ASN A 478 -2.76 10.94 -7.74
CA ASN A 478 -3.01 10.81 -9.18
C ASN A 478 -4.40 10.20 -9.45
N ASP A 479 -4.80 9.17 -8.68
CA ASP A 479 -6.14 8.58 -8.80
C ASP A 479 -7.26 9.61 -8.58
N GLN A 480 -7.13 10.43 -7.54
CA GLN A 480 -8.14 11.44 -7.20
C GLN A 480 -8.15 12.59 -8.21
N MET A 481 -6.97 13.12 -8.56
CA MET A 481 -6.88 14.25 -9.48
C MET A 481 -7.22 13.90 -10.93
N ASN A 482 -7.09 12.62 -11.34
CA ASN A 482 -7.59 12.15 -12.64
C ASN A 482 -9.11 12.30 -12.80
N LYS A 483 -9.85 12.28 -11.69
CA LYS A 483 -11.31 12.46 -11.68
C LYS A 483 -11.70 13.95 -11.76
N VAL A 484 -10.74 14.86 -11.53
CA VAL A 484 -10.95 16.31 -11.51
C VAL A 484 -10.75 16.88 -12.92
N THR A 485 -11.83 17.36 -13.54
CA THR A 485 -11.79 17.87 -14.93
C THR A 485 -11.34 19.33 -15.05
N ILE A 486 -11.40 20.10 -13.96
CA ILE A 486 -11.19 21.55 -13.96
C ILE A 486 -9.73 21.99 -13.84
N CYS A 487 -8.82 21.11 -13.41
CA CYS A 487 -7.42 21.44 -13.22
C CYS A 487 -6.57 21.09 -14.45
N ASN A 488 -5.48 21.83 -14.64
CA ASN A 488 -4.49 21.57 -15.67
C ASN A 488 -3.91 20.14 -15.55
N GLU A 489 -3.61 19.52 -16.69
CA GLU A 489 -3.10 18.14 -16.75
C GLU A 489 -1.83 17.93 -15.91
N ALA A 490 -0.94 18.92 -15.87
CA ALA A 490 0.29 18.88 -15.07
C ALA A 490 0.03 18.77 -13.55
N LEU A 491 -1.14 19.18 -13.08
CA LEU A 491 -1.55 19.04 -11.68
C LEU A 491 -2.22 17.70 -11.40
N LYS A 492 -2.56 16.91 -12.42
CA LYS A 492 -3.20 15.61 -12.23
C LYS A 492 -2.21 14.50 -11.89
N TYR A 493 -0.96 14.66 -12.30
CA TYR A 493 0.07 13.66 -12.14
C TYR A 493 1.29 14.21 -11.42
N LEU A 494 1.59 13.64 -10.26
CA LEU A 494 2.85 13.85 -9.57
C LEU A 494 3.98 13.04 -10.22
N PRO A 495 5.22 13.56 -10.26
CA PRO A 495 6.36 12.84 -10.83
C PRO A 495 6.68 11.57 -10.02
N SER A 496 7.30 10.58 -10.67
CA SER A 496 7.76 9.36 -9.98
C SER A 496 8.81 9.70 -8.93
N PRO A 497 8.68 9.19 -7.68
CA PRO A 497 9.70 9.40 -6.65
C PRO A 497 10.99 8.64 -6.96
N TYR A 498 10.95 7.64 -7.84
CA TYR A 498 12.13 6.91 -8.32
C TYR A 498 12.71 7.52 -9.61
N GLY A 499 12.14 8.62 -10.09
CA GLY A 499 12.49 9.23 -11.37
C GLY A 499 12.03 8.39 -12.56
N THR A 500 12.33 8.89 -13.75
CA THR A 500 12.16 8.15 -15.00
C THR A 500 13.40 7.29 -15.20
N ASN A 501 13.21 5.97 -15.37
CA ASN A 501 14.34 5.06 -15.51
C ASN A 501 15.02 5.31 -16.86
N MET A 502 16.05 6.17 -16.87
CA MET A 502 16.78 6.55 -18.09
C MET A 502 17.33 5.32 -18.82
N ARG A 503 17.66 4.23 -18.11
CA ARG A 503 18.04 2.96 -18.76
C ARG A 503 16.91 2.38 -19.59
N ILE A 504 15.67 2.42 -19.12
CA ILE A 504 14.50 1.93 -19.87
C ILE A 504 14.23 2.83 -21.09
N ILE A 505 14.38 4.15 -20.96
CA ILE A 505 14.26 5.08 -22.10
C ILE A 505 15.35 4.80 -23.15
N ILE A 506 16.60 4.64 -22.71
CA ILE A 506 17.72 4.34 -23.58
C ILE A 506 17.53 2.96 -24.27
N ILE A 507 17.11 1.94 -23.52
CA ILE A 507 16.83 0.60 -24.06
C ILE A 507 15.68 0.65 -25.07
N SER A 508 14.59 1.36 -24.76
CA SER A 508 13.46 1.50 -25.70
C SER A 508 13.84 2.26 -26.97
N LEU A 509 14.66 3.32 -26.87
CA LEU A 509 15.25 4.00 -28.04
C LEU A 509 16.12 3.07 -28.89
N PHE A 510 16.98 2.26 -28.26
CA PHE A 510 17.79 1.27 -28.97
C PHE A 510 16.95 0.19 -29.66
N ILE A 511 15.92 -0.32 -29.00
CA ILE A 511 15.00 -1.32 -29.56
C ILE A 511 14.27 -0.77 -30.78
N ILE A 512 13.74 0.46 -30.69
CA ILE A 512 13.05 1.11 -31.81
C ILE A 512 14.02 1.31 -32.99
N THR A 513 15.23 1.78 -32.72
CA THR A 513 16.24 2.02 -33.76
C THR A 513 16.67 0.71 -34.44
N PHE A 514 16.85 -0.35 -33.65
CA PHE A 514 17.18 -1.69 -34.15
C PHE A 514 16.03 -2.27 -35.00
N ALA A 515 14.78 -2.14 -34.53
CA ALA A 515 13.61 -2.62 -35.26
C ALA A 515 13.47 -1.92 -36.62
N ILE A 516 13.61 -0.60 -36.67
CA ILE A 516 13.60 0.17 -37.92
C ILE A 516 14.71 -0.29 -38.87
N SER A 517 15.93 -0.47 -38.34
CA SER A 517 17.07 -0.93 -39.14
C SER A 517 16.86 -2.35 -39.71
N ALA A 518 16.28 -3.25 -38.92
CA ALA A 518 15.94 -4.60 -39.35
C ALA A 518 14.84 -4.60 -40.43
N ILE A 519 13.80 -3.78 -40.27
CA ILE A 519 12.75 -3.63 -41.28
C ILE A 519 13.34 -3.12 -42.60
N ILE A 520 14.19 -2.08 -42.56
CA ILE A 520 14.86 -1.54 -43.76
C ILE A 520 15.72 -2.61 -44.42
N PHE A 521 16.48 -3.39 -43.64
CA PHE A 521 17.32 -4.47 -44.18
C PHE A 521 16.49 -5.57 -44.86
N ILE A 522 15.37 -5.97 -44.24
CA ILE A 522 14.45 -6.96 -44.83
C ILE A 522 13.88 -6.43 -46.16
N LEU A 523 13.40 -5.18 -46.18
CA LEU A 523 12.86 -4.55 -47.39
C LEU A 523 13.92 -4.44 -48.50
N TYR A 524 15.14 -4.06 -48.14
CA TYR A 524 16.27 -4.00 -49.08
C TYR A 524 16.58 -5.38 -49.69
N LYS A 525 16.63 -6.42 -48.85
CA LYS A 525 16.90 -7.78 -49.30
C LYS A 525 15.79 -8.31 -50.22
N VAL A 526 14.52 -8.09 -49.86
CA VAL A 526 13.36 -8.47 -50.70
C VAL A 526 13.42 -7.76 -52.05
N ASN A 527 13.76 -6.47 -52.09
CA ASN A 527 13.90 -5.73 -53.34
C ASN A 527 15.01 -6.29 -54.25
N ILE A 528 16.15 -6.71 -53.69
CA ILE A 528 17.23 -7.34 -54.48
C ILE A 528 16.78 -8.68 -55.05
N GLU A 529 16.14 -9.53 -54.26
CA GLU A 529 15.62 -10.83 -54.73
C GLU A 529 14.57 -10.63 -55.83
N PHE A 530 13.71 -9.62 -55.69
CA PHE A 530 12.71 -9.27 -56.71
C PHE A 530 13.36 -8.74 -58.00
N ALA A 531 14.40 -7.90 -57.89
CA ALA A 531 15.15 -7.41 -59.05
C ALA A 531 15.87 -8.54 -59.80
N ALA A 532 16.48 -9.48 -59.08
CA ALA A 532 17.14 -10.65 -59.67
C ALA A 532 16.14 -11.60 -60.36
N LEU A 533 14.94 -11.79 -59.78
CA LEU A 533 13.87 -12.55 -60.42
C LEU A 533 13.33 -11.86 -61.68
N TYR A 534 13.25 -10.53 -61.67
CA TYR A 534 12.84 -9.74 -62.83
C TYR A 534 13.86 -9.86 -63.96
N GLU A 535 15.16 -9.70 -63.68
CA GLU A 535 16.24 -9.87 -64.67
C GLU A 535 16.22 -11.27 -65.30
N ASN A 536 16.13 -12.33 -64.48
CA ASN A 536 16.01 -13.71 -64.97
C ASN A 536 14.75 -13.94 -65.82
N CYS A 537 13.60 -13.31 -65.48
CA CYS A 537 12.40 -13.41 -66.30
C CYS A 537 12.57 -12.71 -67.65
N THR A 538 13.20 -11.53 -67.69
CA THR A 538 13.51 -10.85 -68.96
C THR A 538 14.49 -11.65 -69.81
N GLU A 539 15.47 -12.32 -69.21
CA GLU A 539 16.45 -13.14 -69.94
C GLU A 539 15.82 -14.40 -70.55
N ILE A 540 14.91 -15.06 -69.82
CA ILE A 540 14.10 -16.20 -70.32
C ILE A 540 13.15 -15.74 -71.44
N TYR A 541 12.53 -14.56 -71.31
CA TYR A 541 11.62 -14.04 -72.33
C TYR A 541 12.36 -13.73 -73.64
N ILE A 542 13.56 -13.15 -73.56
CA ILE A 542 14.41 -12.86 -74.73
C ILE A 542 14.90 -14.15 -75.39
N THR A 543 15.25 -15.19 -74.63
CA THR A 543 15.76 -16.46 -75.18
C THR A 543 14.69 -17.39 -75.75
N HIS A 544 13.40 -17.11 -75.56
CA HIS A 544 12.31 -17.92 -76.13
C HIS A 544 11.47 -17.22 -77.21
N TYR A 545 11.56 -15.89 -77.34
CA TYR A 545 10.66 -15.12 -78.21
C TYR A 545 11.34 -14.12 -79.16
N CYS A 546 12.67 -14.01 -79.16
CA CYS A 546 13.46 -13.32 -80.19
C CYS A 546 14.36 -14.34 -80.89
#